data_AF-A0A8J5K6F2-F1
#
_entry.id   AF-A0A8J5K6F2-F1
#
_cell.length_a   1.000
_cell.length_b   1.000
_cell.length_c   1.000
_cell.angle_alpha   90.00
_cell.angle_beta   90.00
_cell.angle_gamma   90.00
#
_symmetry.space_group_name_H-M   'P 1'
#
loop_
_entity.id
_entity.type
_entity.pdbx_description
1 polymer ?
#
loop_
_entity_poly.entity_id
_entity_poly.type
_entity_poly.pdbx_seq_one_letter_code
_entity_poly.pdbx_strand_id
1 'polypeptide(L)'
;MPRRRYRLVSDEDRDRIITRYEAGEDFLDTAAELRIPRTTAYEIIRKFVERGERRGRRPPVLDDEAKDFLVMLVEATPTITIRDFYHTLRQTFPGKPHVCNMTVSRALGGEHITLK
;
A
#
# COMPACT_ATOMS: atom_id res chain seq x y z
N MET A 1 25.85 13.72 -7.08
CA MET A 1 24.95 14.89 -7.09
C MET A 1 23.56 14.47 -6.60
N PRO A 2 23.11 14.89 -5.41
CA PRO A 2 21.74 14.60 -4.98
C PRO A 2 20.77 15.44 -5.82
N ARG A 3 19.81 14.78 -6.48
CA ARG A 3 18.72 15.44 -7.19
C ARG A 3 17.89 16.24 -6.17
N ARG A 4 18.03 17.56 -6.13
CA ARG A 4 17.18 18.46 -5.35
C ARG A 4 15.73 18.25 -5.79
N ARG A 5 14.96 17.53 -4.99
CA ARG A 5 13.53 17.32 -5.19
C ARG A 5 12.84 18.60 -4.73
N TYR A 6 12.72 19.60 -5.62
CA TYR A 6 11.89 20.76 -5.34
C TYR A 6 10.44 20.27 -5.23
N ARG A 7 9.91 20.22 -4.00
CA ARG A 7 8.49 19.96 -3.74
C ARG A 7 7.75 21.28 -4.03
N LEU A 8 7.53 21.54 -5.32
CA LEU A 8 6.98 22.81 -5.83
C LEU A 8 5.47 22.96 -5.60
N VAL A 9 4.78 21.89 -5.20
CA VAL A 9 3.32 21.88 -5.01
C VAL A 9 3.02 21.10 -3.73
N SER A 10 2.16 21.67 -2.87
CA SER A 10 1.67 20.99 -1.66
C SER A 10 0.89 19.73 -2.04
N ASP A 11 0.88 18.72 -1.17
CA ASP A 11 0.06 17.54 -1.40
C ASP A 11 -1.44 17.92 -1.41
N GLU A 12 -1.85 18.94 -0.65
CA GLU A 12 -3.22 19.47 -0.63
C GLU A 12 -3.63 20.11 -1.97
N ASP A 13 -2.75 20.92 -2.56
CA ASP A 13 -3.01 21.57 -3.86
C ASP A 13 -3.07 20.54 -4.99
N ARG A 14 -2.23 19.50 -4.88
CA ARG A 14 -2.23 18.37 -5.80
C ARG A 14 -3.57 17.62 -5.73
N ASP A 15 -4.08 17.37 -4.53
CA ASP A 15 -5.35 16.66 -4.34
C ASP A 15 -6.53 17.49 -4.86
N ARG A 16 -6.54 18.81 -4.65
CA ARG A 16 -7.57 19.71 -5.22
C ARG A 16 -7.64 19.65 -6.74
N ILE A 17 -6.49 19.66 -7.42
CA ILE A 17 -6.42 19.54 -8.89
C ILE A 17 -6.94 18.16 -9.33
N ILE A 18 -6.59 17.09 -8.61
CA ILE A 18 -7.05 15.73 -8.93
C ILE A 18 -8.56 15.60 -8.74
N THR A 19 -9.12 16.11 -7.64
CA THR A 19 -10.56 16.04 -7.36
C THR A 19 -11.39 16.73 -8.44
N ARG A 20 -10.94 17.90 -8.93
CA ARG A 20 -11.61 18.61 -10.04
C ARG A 20 -11.54 17.85 -11.35
N TYR A 21 -10.40 17.22 -11.64
CA TYR A 21 -10.24 16.35 -12.81
C TYR A 21 -11.13 15.10 -12.72
N GLU A 22 -11.22 14.45 -11.56
CA GLU A 22 -12.13 13.31 -11.34
C GLU A 22 -13.61 13.69 -11.47
N ALA A 23 -13.98 14.92 -11.10
CA ALA A 23 -15.32 15.47 -11.29
C ALA A 23 -15.65 15.84 -12.76
N GLY A 24 -14.67 15.75 -13.67
CA GLY A 24 -14.83 16.11 -15.08
C GLY A 24 -14.84 17.63 -15.34
N GLU A 25 -14.40 18.42 -14.36
CA GLU A 25 -14.33 19.88 -14.43
C GLU A 25 -12.96 20.35 -14.93
N ASP A 26 -12.86 21.63 -15.34
CA ASP A 26 -11.59 22.20 -15.81
C ASP A 26 -10.61 22.42 -14.66
N PHE A 27 -9.74 21.44 -14.45
CA PHE A 27 -8.67 21.49 -13.44
C PHE A 27 -7.62 22.58 -13.71
N LEU A 28 -7.60 23.19 -14.91
CA LEU A 28 -6.68 24.28 -15.23
C LEU A 28 -7.10 25.59 -14.57
N ASP A 29 -8.39 25.80 -14.35
CA ASP A 29 -8.91 26.97 -13.63
C ASP A 29 -8.48 26.89 -12.16
N THR A 30 -8.60 25.70 -11.56
CA THR A 30 -8.08 25.43 -10.20
C THR A 30 -6.56 25.59 -10.13
N ALA A 31 -5.82 25.16 -11.15
CA ALA A 31 -4.37 25.38 -11.22
C ALA A 31 -4.04 26.88 -11.32
N ALA A 32 -4.81 27.66 -12.07
CA ALA A 32 -4.64 29.11 -12.18
C ALA A 32 -4.92 29.82 -10.85
N GLU A 33 -5.99 29.45 -10.15
CA GLU A 33 -6.32 29.93 -8.80
C GLU A 33 -5.19 29.67 -7.80
N LEU A 34 -4.62 28.46 -7.84
CA LEU A 34 -3.51 28.03 -6.98
C LEU A 34 -2.14 28.54 -7.45
N ARG A 35 -2.09 29.33 -8.54
CA ARG A 35 -0.85 29.84 -9.17
C ARG A 35 0.13 28.72 -9.55
N ILE A 36 -0.38 27.56 -9.91
CA ILE A 36 0.39 26.41 -10.37
C ILE A 36 0.56 26.50 -11.89
N PRO A 37 1.79 26.38 -12.42
CA PRO A 37 2.00 26.38 -13.86
C PRO A 37 1.18 25.29 -14.55
N ARG A 38 0.58 25.61 -15.70
CA ARG A 38 -0.23 24.67 -16.49
C ARG A 38 0.54 23.37 -16.78
N THR A 39 1.84 23.47 -17.07
CA THR A 39 2.73 22.32 -17.27
C THR A 39 2.79 21.40 -16.05
N THR A 40 2.87 21.97 -14.85
CA THR A 40 2.85 21.23 -13.59
C THR A 40 1.48 20.58 -13.34
N ALA A 41 0.38 21.27 -13.63
CA ALA A 41 -0.96 20.71 -13.52
C ALA A 41 -1.15 19.51 -14.46
N TYR A 42 -0.74 19.62 -15.72
CA TYR A 42 -0.75 18.49 -16.67
C TYR A 42 0.14 17.33 -16.21
N GLU A 43 1.33 17.60 -15.66
CA GLU A 43 2.17 16.55 -15.10
C GLU A 43 1.54 15.85 -13.89
N ILE A 44 0.80 16.60 -13.04
CA ILE A 44 0.09 16.04 -11.90
C ILE A 44 -0.98 15.07 -12.38
N ILE A 45 -1.82 15.49 -13.33
CA ILE A 45 -2.87 14.65 -13.90
C ILE A 45 -2.30 13.46 -14.67
N ARG A 46 -1.27 13.68 -15.51
CA ARG A 46 -0.57 12.61 -16.21
C ARG A 46 -0.03 11.55 -15.25
N LYS A 47 0.68 11.97 -14.19
CA LYS A 47 1.19 11.06 -13.16
C LYS A 47 0.06 10.42 -12.35
N PHE A 48 -1.07 11.09 -12.18
CA PHE A 48 -2.25 10.53 -11.54
C PHE A 48 -2.87 9.41 -12.38
N VAL A 49 -3.07 9.63 -13.68
CA VAL A 49 -3.57 8.62 -14.63
C VAL A 49 -2.58 7.45 -14.77
N GLU A 50 -1.29 7.72 -14.98
CA GLU A 50 -0.23 6.69 -15.03
C GLU A 50 -0.11 5.90 -13.71
N ARG A 51 -0.41 6.52 -12.57
CA ARG A 51 -0.49 5.84 -11.26
C ARG A 51 -1.81 5.10 -11.07
N GLY A 52 -2.89 5.57 -11.69
CA GLY A 52 -4.18 4.88 -11.75
C GLY A 52 -4.05 3.50 -12.40
N GLU A 53 -3.27 3.40 -13.49
CA GLU A 53 -2.91 2.11 -14.10
C GLU A 53 -2.03 1.22 -13.19
N ARG A 54 -1.33 1.83 -12.23
CA ARG A 54 -0.51 1.12 -11.21
C ARG A 54 -1.25 0.92 -9.88
N ARG A 55 -2.56 1.10 -9.81
CA ARG A 55 -3.37 0.69 -8.64
C ARG A 55 -3.57 -0.84 -8.60
N GLY A 56 -2.49 -1.60 -8.72
CA GLY A 56 -2.42 -2.85 -8.00
C GLY A 56 -2.01 -2.51 -6.58
N ARG A 57 -2.94 -2.61 -5.61
CA ARG A 57 -2.55 -2.77 -4.20
C ARG A 57 -1.48 -3.85 -4.21
N ARG A 58 -0.25 -3.56 -3.76
CA ARG A 58 0.77 -4.61 -3.67
C ARG A 58 0.08 -5.78 -2.95
N PRO A 59 0.02 -6.97 -3.55
CA PRO A 59 -0.65 -8.08 -2.91
C PRO A 59 -0.08 -8.21 -1.50
N PRO A 60 -0.93 -8.35 -0.48
CA PRO A 60 -0.46 -8.48 0.89
C PRO A 60 0.55 -9.63 0.92
N VAL A 61 1.64 -9.44 1.66
CA VAL A 61 2.72 -10.44 1.74
C VAL A 61 2.21 -11.77 2.31
N LEU A 62 1.11 -11.72 3.06
CA LEU A 62 0.32 -12.87 3.50
C LEU A 62 -1.07 -12.79 2.87
N ASP A 63 -1.40 -13.79 2.06
CA ASP A 63 -2.76 -14.00 1.56
C ASP A 63 -3.72 -14.33 2.70
N ASP A 64 -5.02 -14.11 2.51
CA ASP A 64 -6.01 -14.31 3.56
C ASP A 64 -6.08 -15.77 4.03
N GLU A 65 -5.91 -16.74 3.14
CA GLU A 65 -5.80 -18.17 3.51
C GLU A 65 -4.59 -18.45 4.42
N ALA A 66 -3.47 -17.74 4.21
CA ALA A 66 -2.31 -17.88 5.10
C ALA A 66 -2.58 -17.23 6.47
N LYS A 67 -3.38 -16.16 6.53
CA LYS A 67 -3.79 -15.53 7.78
C LYS A 67 -4.75 -16.40 8.58
N ASP A 68 -5.72 -17.03 7.91
CA ASP A 68 -6.67 -17.94 8.55
C ASP A 68 -5.95 -19.16 9.14
N PHE A 69 -4.97 -19.70 8.42
CA PHE A 69 -4.09 -20.74 8.94
C PHE A 69 -3.27 -20.27 10.15
N LEU A 70 -2.79 -19.01 10.13
CA LEU A 70 -2.08 -18.43 11.28
C LEU A 70 -2.98 -18.35 12.52
N VAL A 71 -4.24 -17.90 12.36
CA VAL A 71 -5.22 -17.85 13.46
C VAL A 71 -5.45 -19.24 14.04
N MET A 72 -5.75 -20.22 13.18
CA MET A 72 -6.01 -21.60 13.59
C MET A 72 -4.83 -22.21 14.37
N LEU A 73 -3.59 -21.95 13.92
CA LEU A 73 -2.41 -22.50 14.59
C LEU A 73 -2.10 -21.82 15.92
N VAL A 74 -2.38 -20.51 16.07
CA VAL A 74 -2.32 -19.83 17.37
C VAL A 74 -3.38 -20.37 18.32
N GLU A 75 -4.61 -20.56 17.85
CA GLU A 75 -5.71 -21.11 18.66
C GLU A 75 -5.41 -22.55 19.12
N ALA A 76 -4.87 -23.39 18.24
CA ALA A 76 -4.50 -24.76 18.55
C ALA A 76 -3.26 -24.86 19.46
N THR A 77 -2.28 -23.97 19.28
CA THR A 77 -1.01 -23.97 20.00
C THR A 77 -0.54 -22.54 20.33
N PRO A 78 -0.99 -21.95 21.45
CA PRO A 78 -0.67 -20.56 21.78
C PRO A 78 0.80 -20.32 22.18
N THR A 79 1.56 -21.38 22.46
CA THR A 79 2.98 -21.31 22.87
C THR A 79 3.97 -21.55 21.73
N ILE A 80 3.50 -21.73 20.50
CA ILE A 80 4.36 -21.98 19.34
C ILE A 80 5.30 -20.78 19.09
N THR A 81 6.54 -21.07 18.71
CA THR A 81 7.51 -20.01 18.40
C THR A 81 7.29 -19.47 16.98
N ILE A 82 7.66 -18.21 16.74
CA ILE A 82 7.59 -17.58 15.40
C ILE A 82 8.40 -18.38 14.36
N ARG A 83 9.49 -19.02 14.79
CA ARG A 83 10.34 -19.85 13.93
C ARG A 83 9.65 -21.15 13.51
N ASP A 84 9.01 -21.82 14.46
CA ASP A 84 8.25 -23.04 14.18
C ASP A 84 7.04 -22.71 13.30
N PHE A 85 6.39 -21.57 13.55
CA PHE A 85 5.35 -21.00 12.70
C PHE A 85 5.77 -20.86 11.24
N TYR A 86 6.94 -20.26 10.99
CA TYR A 86 7.48 -20.10 9.65
C TYR A 86 7.73 -21.46 8.98
N HIS A 87 8.25 -22.43 9.73
CA HIS A 87 8.46 -23.79 9.23
C HIS A 87 7.14 -24.48 8.84
N THR A 88 6.13 -24.41 9.70
CA THR A 88 4.81 -25.01 9.43
C THR A 88 4.13 -24.34 8.25
N LEU A 89 4.16 -23.01 8.16
CA LEU A 89 3.58 -22.26 7.03
C LEU A 89 4.25 -22.64 5.70
N ARG A 90 5.57 -22.84 5.71
CA ARG A 90 6.32 -23.29 4.52
C ARG A 90 6.00 -24.73 4.11
N GLN A 91 5.74 -25.62 5.08
CA GLN A 91 5.36 -27.00 4.80
C GLN A 91 3.94 -27.09 4.24
N THR A 92 3.01 -26.33 4.80
CA THR A 92 1.60 -26.30 4.37
C THR A 92 1.42 -25.59 3.03
N PHE A 93 2.20 -24.54 2.75
CA PHE A 93 2.09 -23.74 1.52
C PHE A 93 3.44 -23.60 0.78
N PRO A 94 3.95 -24.68 0.15
CA PRO A 94 5.26 -24.67 -0.52
C PRO A 94 5.32 -23.76 -1.75
N GLY A 95 4.17 -23.41 -2.34
CA GLY A 95 4.07 -22.53 -3.52
C GLY A 95 3.91 -21.04 -3.20
N LYS A 96 3.78 -20.65 -1.93
CA LYS A 96 3.59 -19.25 -1.53
C LYS A 96 4.93 -18.53 -1.34
N PRO A 97 4.98 -17.20 -1.57
CA PRO A 97 6.21 -16.42 -1.43
C PRO A 97 6.78 -16.50 -0.01
N HIS A 98 8.10 -16.53 0.10
CA HIS A 98 8.80 -16.59 1.37
C HIS A 98 8.51 -15.34 2.22
N VAL A 99 7.87 -15.55 3.38
CA VAL A 99 7.62 -14.51 4.37
C VAL A 99 8.69 -14.54 5.45
N CYS A 100 9.29 -13.40 5.81
CA CYS A 100 10.28 -13.38 6.88
C CYS A 100 9.59 -13.42 8.26
N ASN A 101 10.33 -13.85 9.29
CA ASN A 101 9.83 -13.92 10.67
C ASN A 101 9.21 -12.60 11.16
N MET A 102 9.75 -11.45 10.72
CA MET A 102 9.20 -10.13 11.04
C MET A 102 7.79 -9.92 10.45
N THR A 103 7.53 -10.41 9.24
CA THR A 103 6.20 -10.34 8.63
C THR A 103 5.19 -11.17 9.40
N VAL A 104 5.58 -12.37 9.85
CA VAL A 104 4.73 -13.23 10.69
C VAL A 104 4.47 -12.56 12.04
N SER A 105 5.50 -11.98 12.67
CA SER A 105 5.37 -11.26 13.94
C SER A 105 4.43 -10.07 13.84
N ARG A 106 4.49 -9.30 12.76
CA ARG A 106 3.57 -8.17 12.51
C ARG A 106 2.14 -8.64 12.29
N ALA A 107 1.97 -9.73 11.54
CA ALA A 107 0.66 -10.30 11.30
C ALA A 107 -0.02 -10.75 12.60
N LEU A 108 0.72 -11.44 13.47
CA LEU A 108 0.25 -11.86 14.79
C LEU A 108 0.09 -10.68 15.77
N GLY A 109 0.91 -9.64 15.67
CA GLY A 109 0.88 -8.46 16.53
C GLY A 109 -0.27 -7.49 16.29
N GLY A 110 -1.30 -7.87 15.51
CA GLY A 110 -2.49 -7.05 15.29
C GLY A 110 -2.47 -6.19 14.03
N GLU A 111 -1.36 -6.10 13.28
CA GLU A 111 -1.33 -5.32 12.03
C GLU A 111 -2.11 -6.00 10.90
N HIS A 112 -2.28 -7.31 10.96
CA HIS A 112 -2.98 -8.08 9.90
C HIS A 112 -4.01 -9.09 10.40
N ILE A 113 -4.05 -9.41 11.69
CA ILE A 113 -4.95 -10.40 12.28
C ILE A 113 -5.48 -9.85 13.60
N THR A 114 -6.80 -9.84 13.77
CA THR A 114 -7.44 -9.53 15.07
C THR A 114 -7.96 -10.83 15.64
N LEU A 115 -7.33 -11.32 16.71
CA LEU A 115 -7.85 -12.45 17.50
C LEU A 115 -9.07 -11.93 18.27
N LYS A 116 -10.23 -12.60 18.13
CA LYS A 116 -11.46 -12.28 18.86
C LYS A 116 -11.56 -13.05 20.17
#